data_AF-A0A3M6AHJ7-F1
#
_entry.id   AF-A0A3M6AHJ7-F1
#
_cell.length_a   1.000
_cell.length_b   1.000
_cell.length_c   1.000
_cell.angle_alpha   90.00
_cell.angle_beta   90.00
_cell.angle_gamma   90.00
#
_symmetry.space_group_name_H-M   'P 1'
#
loop_
_entity.id
_entity.type
_entity.pdbx_description
1 polymer ?
#
loop_
_entity_poly.entity_id
_entity_poly.type
_entity_poly.pdbx_seq_one_letter_code
_entity_poly.pdbx_strand_id
1 'polypeptide(L)'
;MLRHTRFLRRLILGVALCSCWQVAQAAPTHALTVYGEAPKYPAGFQHFDYVNPNAPKGGSLSRSAEEIGQFNYLNPYVDQGINVVQVDTWVYSPLAYRSLDEPYTVYGLIAEKMEMDPNGLWIRFFLNPKARFEDGKPVTAEDVRYTFELMTTKASFSYRPMFADVKQVTIEGPLQIRFDFKNNLNRMLALDIASLHILPEHWWKTRDFANGGGFEPPLGNGPYRVAKVDAGRSVVFERVKDWWGKDLPVSRGLYNFDTLTVNYYGDTEIARQLLQAGMFDYNREFSSSGFVVGYSGPAIDDGRLQKRILARQRPVAAQGFVFNLDNPIFKDRRVREALSLLWDFDWINRRVMRNFYVREQSYFPKSDMAATELPTPAELKILEPLRGQVPDEVFTTVYQPPKTDGSGYIRDKQLQALKLLAEAGWHPKNNKLVNAAGEPMVFSFLDGQGGFDRLILPFKRTLAQIGITLDFLRIDSAQYINRLNARDYDMIVVSLPKNGNPIISPGRELYNLYGSQSATEVGSSNAMVLRNPAVDTLIDGLVSANTRNDMVLYARALDRVLQWGYYMIPNYYSKGTPLVFANRFGMPDVAPTYDVGLETWWQISPTPLTNAQAAALTGKPAAAKEY
;
A
#
# COMPACT_ATOMS: atom_id res chain seq x y z
N MET A 1 -55.90 -56.45 -8.20
CA MET A 1 -54.50 -56.25 -7.73
C MET A 1 -53.74 -55.18 -8.54
N LEU A 2 -54.38 -54.06 -8.93
CA LEU A 2 -53.75 -53.04 -9.81
C LEU A 2 -54.07 -51.57 -9.47
N ARG A 3 -54.69 -51.29 -8.31
CA ARG A 3 -54.98 -49.91 -7.86
C ARG A 3 -54.16 -49.42 -6.66
N HIS A 4 -53.41 -50.29 -5.98
CA HIS A 4 -52.60 -49.90 -4.81
C HIS A 4 -51.13 -49.56 -5.10
N THR A 5 -50.63 -49.85 -6.30
CA THR A 5 -49.22 -49.62 -6.66
C THR A 5 -48.92 -48.24 -7.25
N ARG A 6 -49.93 -47.42 -7.57
CA ARG A 6 -49.74 -46.06 -8.11
C ARG A 6 -49.71 -44.96 -7.06
N PHE A 7 -50.26 -45.19 -5.87
CA PHE A 7 -50.23 -44.20 -4.78
C PHE A 7 -48.88 -44.21 -4.03
N LEU A 8 -48.28 -45.38 -3.82
CA LEU A 8 -46.98 -45.51 -3.14
C LEU A 8 -45.81 -44.93 -3.96
N ARG A 9 -45.86 -44.96 -5.30
CA ARG A 9 -44.81 -44.38 -6.15
C ARG A 9 -44.83 -42.85 -6.22
N ARG A 10 -45.97 -42.20 -5.95
CA ARG A 10 -46.05 -40.73 -5.90
C ARG A 10 -45.69 -40.16 -4.53
N LEU A 11 -45.83 -40.93 -3.45
CA LEU A 11 -45.38 -40.51 -2.12
C LEU A 11 -43.84 -40.59 -1.98
N ILE A 12 -43.19 -41.58 -2.61
CA ILE A 12 -41.73 -41.75 -2.53
C ILE A 12 -40.97 -40.74 -3.40
N LEU A 13 -41.57 -40.24 -4.50
CA LEU A 13 -40.98 -39.13 -5.27
C LEU A 13 -41.14 -37.76 -4.60
N GLY A 14 -42.12 -37.58 -3.71
CA GLY A 14 -42.32 -36.33 -2.98
C GLY A 14 -41.34 -36.15 -1.80
N VAL A 15 -40.88 -37.25 -1.19
CA VAL A 15 -39.95 -37.20 -0.05
C VAL A 15 -38.48 -37.15 -0.49
N ALA A 16 -38.15 -37.69 -1.67
CA ALA A 16 -36.79 -37.60 -2.24
C ALA A 16 -36.45 -36.23 -2.85
N LEU A 17 -37.44 -35.36 -3.08
CA LEU A 17 -37.24 -34.00 -3.59
C LEU A 17 -37.14 -32.94 -2.47
N CYS A 18 -37.27 -33.32 -1.20
CA CYS A 18 -37.09 -32.43 -0.06
C CYS A 18 -35.75 -32.60 0.68
N SER A 19 -34.84 -33.46 0.20
CA SER A 19 -33.62 -33.85 0.95
C SER A 19 -32.29 -33.29 0.40
N CYS A 20 -32.30 -32.44 -0.64
CA CYS A 20 -31.06 -31.85 -1.18
C CYS A 20 -31.18 -30.36 -1.48
N TRP A 21 -31.91 -29.62 -0.65
CA TRP A 21 -31.55 -28.22 -0.42
C TRP A 21 -30.68 -28.18 0.83
N GLN A 22 -29.44 -28.69 0.71
CA GLN A 22 -28.39 -28.12 1.53
C GLN A 22 -28.23 -26.69 1.02
N VAL A 23 -29.00 -25.78 1.62
CA VAL A 23 -28.56 -24.40 1.72
C VAL A 23 -27.18 -24.52 2.35
N ALA A 24 -26.13 -24.28 1.57
CA ALA A 24 -24.79 -24.17 2.10
C ALA A 24 -24.84 -23.02 3.11
N GLN A 25 -25.16 -23.32 4.37
CA GLN A 25 -25.05 -22.34 5.43
C GLN A 25 -23.56 -22.06 5.54
N ALA A 26 -23.17 -20.83 5.24
CA ALA A 26 -21.83 -20.38 5.51
C ALA A 26 -21.58 -20.59 7.01
N ALA A 27 -20.65 -21.48 7.35
CA ALA A 27 -20.29 -21.67 8.74
C ALA A 27 -19.39 -20.50 9.18
N PRO A 28 -19.52 -19.98 10.41
CA PRO A 28 -18.57 -19.01 10.94
C PRO A 28 -17.14 -19.57 10.91
N THR A 29 -16.21 -18.81 10.34
CA THR A 29 -14.80 -19.16 10.16
C THR A 29 -13.89 -18.25 10.98
N HIS A 30 -12.66 -18.69 11.26
CA HIS A 30 -11.67 -17.93 12.04
C HIS A 30 -10.89 -16.90 11.20
N ALA A 31 -11.01 -16.95 9.87
CA ALA A 31 -10.25 -16.13 8.95
C ALA A 31 -11.07 -15.81 7.69
N LEU A 32 -10.74 -14.69 7.04
CA LEU A 32 -11.34 -14.27 5.78
C LEU A 32 -10.25 -14.01 4.74
N THR A 33 -10.41 -14.60 3.56
CA THR A 33 -9.59 -14.43 2.35
C THR A 33 -10.40 -13.74 1.26
N VAL A 34 -9.74 -13.17 0.26
CA VAL A 34 -10.42 -12.37 -0.78
C VAL A 34 -11.30 -13.22 -1.70
N TYR A 35 -10.86 -14.45 -2.04
CA TYR A 35 -11.56 -15.33 -2.97
C TYR A 35 -12.12 -16.59 -2.31
N GLY A 36 -12.14 -16.65 -0.98
CA GLY A 36 -12.57 -17.82 -0.23
C GLY A 36 -11.60 -19.01 -0.32
N GLU A 37 -10.38 -18.78 -0.81
CA GLU A 37 -9.30 -19.76 -0.75
C GLU A 37 -8.94 -20.08 0.71
N ALA A 38 -8.35 -21.26 0.93
CA ALA A 38 -7.92 -21.64 2.27
C ALA A 38 -6.84 -20.65 2.78
N PRO A 39 -7.00 -20.11 4.01
CA PRO A 39 -5.99 -19.25 4.62
C PRO A 39 -4.72 -20.05 4.89
N LYS A 40 -3.55 -19.39 4.89
CA LYS A 40 -2.28 -20.04 5.24
C LYS A 40 -2.32 -20.70 6.62
N TYR A 41 -2.93 -20.02 7.61
CA TYR A 41 -3.00 -20.53 8.98
C TYR A 41 -4.36 -21.22 9.24
N PRO A 42 -4.36 -22.54 9.52
CA PRO A 42 -5.59 -23.29 9.74
C PRO A 42 -6.27 -22.91 11.06
N ALA A 43 -7.52 -23.32 11.23
CA ALA A 43 -8.22 -23.15 12.50
C ALA A 43 -7.43 -23.82 13.63
N GLY A 44 -7.24 -23.11 14.75
CA GLY A 44 -6.48 -23.60 15.91
C GLY A 44 -4.95 -23.49 15.79
N PHE A 45 -4.43 -22.78 14.78
CA PHE A 45 -3.02 -22.40 14.76
C PHE A 45 -2.61 -21.68 16.06
N GLN A 46 -1.32 -21.74 16.42
CA GLN A 46 -0.85 -21.30 17.74
C GLN A 46 -0.16 -19.93 17.72
N HIS A 47 0.41 -19.55 16.58
CA HIS A 47 1.05 -18.27 16.30
C HIS A 47 1.32 -18.17 14.79
N PHE A 48 1.58 -16.97 14.30
CA PHE A 48 2.08 -16.78 12.93
C PHE A 48 3.50 -17.33 12.75
N ASP A 49 3.91 -17.68 11.53
CA ASP A 49 5.25 -18.23 11.26
C ASP A 49 6.36 -17.17 11.41
N TYR A 50 5.99 -15.91 11.23
CA TYR A 50 6.92 -14.77 11.24
C TYR A 50 7.14 -14.17 12.64
N VAL A 51 6.85 -14.92 13.71
CA VAL A 51 7.05 -14.46 15.09
C VAL A 51 7.88 -15.46 15.89
N ASN A 52 8.54 -14.99 16.94
CA ASN A 52 9.02 -15.87 17.99
C ASN A 52 7.93 -15.95 19.09
N PRO A 53 7.25 -17.08 19.28
CA PRO A 53 6.19 -17.20 20.30
C PRO A 53 6.72 -17.05 21.72
N ASN A 54 8.04 -17.24 21.92
CA ASN A 54 8.75 -17.11 23.19
C ASN A 54 9.58 -15.81 23.24
N ALA A 55 9.26 -14.82 22.38
CA ALA A 55 9.94 -13.53 22.42
C ALA A 55 9.87 -12.93 23.84
N PRO A 56 11.02 -12.56 24.44
CA PRO A 56 11.06 -11.89 25.73
C PRO A 56 10.16 -10.66 25.74
N LYS A 57 9.36 -10.57 26.79
CA LYS A 57 8.49 -9.43 27.05
C LYS A 57 9.22 -8.44 27.97
N GLY A 58 9.27 -7.18 27.58
CA GLY A 58 9.86 -6.11 28.37
C GLY A 58 10.66 -5.12 27.54
N GLY A 59 11.27 -4.17 28.24
CA GLY A 59 12.19 -3.23 27.59
C GLY A 59 11.52 -2.09 26.85
N SER A 60 12.30 -1.38 26.06
CA SER A 60 11.84 -0.20 25.33
C SER A 60 12.34 -0.15 23.90
N LEU A 61 11.57 0.53 23.04
CA LEU A 61 12.01 0.98 21.73
C LEU A 61 11.56 2.44 21.52
N SER A 62 12.51 3.30 21.18
CA SER A 62 12.28 4.69 20.80
C SER A 62 12.56 4.88 19.31
N ARG A 63 11.63 5.46 18.56
CA ARG A 63 11.74 5.68 17.12
C ARG A 63 11.45 7.12 16.74
N SER A 64 11.93 7.53 15.57
CA SER A 64 11.36 8.69 14.87
C SER A 64 9.99 8.36 14.29
N ALA A 65 9.13 9.38 14.21
CA ALA A 65 7.96 9.40 13.36
C ALA A 65 8.39 9.34 11.88
N GLU A 66 7.50 8.86 11.02
CA GLU A 66 7.76 8.84 9.57
C GLU A 66 7.36 10.18 8.92
N GLU A 67 6.47 10.90 9.58
CA GLU A 67 6.04 12.25 9.26
C GLU A 67 7.13 13.26 9.66
N ILE A 68 7.36 14.24 8.77
CA ILE A 68 8.26 15.36 9.04
C ILE A 68 7.42 16.50 9.59
N GLY A 69 7.72 16.92 10.82
CA GLY A 69 7.02 18.01 11.50
C GLY A 69 6.56 17.63 12.91
N GLN A 70 5.69 18.48 13.46
CA GLN A 70 5.10 18.30 14.79
C GLN A 70 3.66 17.82 14.65
N PHE A 71 3.25 16.82 15.44
CA PHE A 71 1.86 16.37 15.46
C PHE A 71 0.93 17.39 16.15
N ASN A 72 -0.28 17.52 15.63
CA ASN A 72 -1.29 18.49 16.06
C ASN A 72 -2.30 17.87 17.04
N TYR A 73 -2.52 16.56 16.97
CA TYR A 73 -3.45 15.80 17.80
C TYR A 73 -3.17 14.30 17.70
N LEU A 74 -3.81 13.50 18.56
CA LEU A 74 -3.59 12.06 18.62
C LEU A 74 -4.49 11.24 17.68
N ASN A 75 -5.68 11.74 17.32
CA ASN A 75 -6.65 11.01 16.49
C ASN A 75 -6.09 10.72 15.07
N PRO A 76 -5.92 9.45 14.65
CA PRO A 76 -5.35 9.11 13.35
C PRO A 76 -6.35 9.18 12.18
N TYR A 77 -7.63 9.46 12.45
CA TYR A 77 -8.71 9.26 11.47
C TYR A 77 -9.14 10.52 10.72
N VAL A 78 -8.50 11.67 10.92
CA VAL A 78 -8.88 12.95 10.30
C VAL A 78 -7.74 13.55 9.47
N ASP A 79 -8.08 14.35 8.45
CA ASP A 79 -7.14 14.82 7.41
C ASP A 79 -6.36 16.10 7.79
N GLN A 80 -6.57 16.67 8.98
CA GLN A 80 -6.12 18.04 9.31
C GLN A 80 -4.70 18.09 9.92
N GLY A 81 -3.62 18.23 9.16
CA GLY A 81 -2.27 18.31 9.75
C GLY A 81 -1.71 16.94 10.16
N ILE A 82 -0.72 16.92 11.06
CA ILE A 82 0.01 15.68 11.41
C ILE A 82 -0.65 15.02 12.61
N ASN A 83 -1.00 13.74 12.48
CA ASN A 83 -1.59 12.93 13.53
C ASN A 83 -0.60 11.88 14.08
N VAL A 84 -1.07 11.04 15.02
CA VAL A 84 -0.27 9.95 15.60
C VAL A 84 -0.80 8.61 15.13
N VAL A 85 -0.30 8.15 13.97
CA VAL A 85 -0.72 6.90 13.31
C VAL A 85 -0.64 5.69 14.23
N GLN A 86 0.28 5.67 15.20
CA GLN A 86 0.42 4.57 16.15
C GLN A 86 -0.78 4.41 17.09
N VAL A 87 -1.63 5.42 17.24
CA VAL A 87 -2.90 5.28 17.97
C VAL A 87 -3.81 4.24 17.28
N ASP A 88 -3.85 4.24 15.94
CA ASP A 88 -4.65 3.25 15.18
C ASP A 88 -4.14 1.82 15.40
N THR A 89 -2.81 1.63 15.44
CA THR A 89 -2.19 0.29 15.40
C THR A 89 -1.81 -0.28 16.77
N TRP A 90 -1.67 0.55 17.80
CA TRP A 90 -1.25 0.13 19.14
C TRP A 90 -2.31 0.35 20.22
N VAL A 91 -3.19 1.36 20.08
CA VAL A 91 -4.20 1.73 21.09
C VAL A 91 -5.57 1.14 20.74
N TYR A 92 -5.90 1.06 19.45
CA TYR A 92 -7.10 0.39 18.98
C TYR A 92 -6.77 -0.97 18.36
N SER A 93 -7.65 -1.95 18.55
CA SER A 93 -7.57 -3.27 17.93
C SER A 93 -8.60 -3.39 16.81
N PRO A 94 -8.27 -4.06 15.69
CA PRO A 94 -9.22 -4.31 14.62
C PRO A 94 -10.22 -5.42 14.97
N LEU A 95 -11.33 -5.50 14.23
CA LEU A 95 -12.22 -6.67 14.26
C LEU A 95 -11.43 -7.97 14.00
N ALA A 96 -10.59 -7.98 12.98
CA ALA A 96 -9.71 -9.07 12.62
C ALA A 96 -8.32 -8.53 12.27
N TYR A 97 -7.29 -9.25 12.67
CA TYR A 97 -5.90 -8.91 12.43
C TYR A 97 -5.47 -9.32 11.02
N ARG A 98 -4.95 -8.38 10.23
CA ARG A 98 -4.39 -8.66 8.89
C ARG A 98 -3.01 -9.31 9.01
N SER A 99 -2.86 -10.51 8.43
CA SER A 99 -1.56 -11.19 8.38
C SER A 99 -0.53 -10.41 7.57
N LEU A 100 0.73 -10.45 8.00
CA LEU A 100 1.85 -9.75 7.38
C LEU A 100 2.63 -10.61 6.36
N ASP A 101 2.25 -11.86 6.16
CA ASP A 101 2.89 -12.78 5.21
C ASP A 101 1.92 -13.40 4.19
N GLU A 102 0.71 -12.84 4.07
CA GLU A 102 -0.29 -13.16 3.06
C GLU A 102 -0.71 -11.90 2.30
N PRO A 103 -1.14 -11.99 1.03
CA PRO A 103 -1.50 -10.82 0.23
C PRO A 103 -2.59 -9.95 0.89
N TYR A 104 -3.71 -10.57 1.23
CA TYR A 104 -4.77 -9.95 2.03
C TYR A 104 -5.61 -11.05 2.70
N THR A 105 -5.28 -11.33 3.96
CA THR A 105 -6.00 -12.30 4.78
C THR A 105 -6.09 -11.76 6.19
N VAL A 106 -7.27 -11.84 6.79
CA VAL A 106 -7.52 -11.39 8.16
C VAL A 106 -7.92 -12.56 9.04
N TYR A 107 -7.47 -12.56 10.29
CA TYR A 107 -7.71 -13.59 11.30
C TYR A 107 -8.42 -12.98 12.50
N GLY A 108 -9.37 -13.71 13.09
CA GLY A 108 -10.21 -13.17 14.17
C GLY A 108 -9.43 -12.59 15.34
N LEU A 109 -9.85 -11.40 15.80
CA LEU A 109 -9.32 -10.70 16.98
C LEU A 109 -10.48 -10.23 17.88
N ILE A 110 -10.97 -9.00 17.72
CA ILE A 110 -12.18 -8.54 18.43
C ILE A 110 -13.36 -9.37 17.97
N ALA A 111 -13.48 -9.62 16.67
CA ALA A 111 -14.35 -10.66 16.12
C ALA A 111 -13.60 -11.99 16.15
N GLU A 112 -14.00 -12.92 17.02
CA GLU A 112 -13.39 -14.25 17.06
C GLU A 112 -13.73 -15.10 15.82
N LYS A 113 -14.88 -14.82 15.19
CA LYS A 113 -15.36 -15.51 14.00
C LYS A 113 -16.07 -14.56 13.03
N MET A 114 -16.06 -14.93 11.76
CA MET A 114 -16.65 -14.22 10.65
C MET A 114 -17.47 -15.18 9.78
N GLU A 115 -18.66 -14.76 9.36
CA GLU A 115 -19.53 -15.54 8.48
C GLU A 115 -19.90 -14.70 7.25
N MET A 116 -19.39 -15.10 6.10
CA MET A 116 -19.64 -14.43 4.81
C MET A 116 -20.75 -15.16 4.06
N ASP A 117 -21.70 -14.40 3.51
CA ASP A 117 -22.70 -14.94 2.60
C ASP A 117 -22.05 -15.68 1.42
N PRO A 118 -22.56 -16.85 0.99
CA PRO A 118 -22.02 -17.54 -0.18
C PRO A 118 -22.06 -16.72 -1.49
N ASN A 119 -22.98 -15.75 -1.61
CA ASN A 119 -23.04 -14.83 -2.76
C ASN A 119 -22.31 -13.51 -2.52
N GLY A 120 -21.69 -13.34 -1.35
CA GLY A 120 -20.93 -12.16 -0.96
C GLY A 120 -21.79 -10.91 -0.77
N LEU A 121 -23.04 -11.05 -0.32
CA LEU A 121 -23.95 -9.91 -0.11
C LEU A 121 -24.05 -9.43 1.34
N TRP A 122 -23.49 -10.15 2.30
CA TRP A 122 -23.38 -9.72 3.68
C TRP A 122 -22.21 -10.41 4.39
N ILE A 123 -21.71 -9.78 5.44
CA ILE A 123 -20.73 -10.33 6.38
C ILE A 123 -21.26 -10.16 7.80
N ARG A 124 -21.10 -11.19 8.63
CA ARG A 124 -21.45 -11.17 10.04
C ARG A 124 -20.21 -11.42 10.90
N PHE A 125 -20.08 -10.64 11.97
CA PHE A 125 -19.01 -10.76 12.95
C PHE A 125 -19.55 -11.25 14.29
N PHE A 126 -18.85 -12.20 14.88
CA PHE A 126 -19.11 -12.71 16.22
C PHE A 126 -18.00 -12.21 17.14
N LEU A 127 -18.36 -11.32 18.06
CA LEU A 127 -17.39 -10.64 18.92
C LEU A 127 -16.93 -11.54 20.07
N ASN A 128 -15.65 -11.48 20.37
CA ASN A 128 -15.01 -12.19 21.47
C ASN A 128 -15.55 -11.65 22.80
N PRO A 129 -16.20 -12.47 23.66
CA PRO A 129 -16.76 -12.01 24.93
C PRO A 129 -15.71 -11.55 25.94
N LYS A 130 -14.42 -11.78 25.67
CA LYS A 130 -13.28 -11.28 26.47
C LYS A 130 -12.79 -9.90 26.02
N ALA A 131 -13.21 -9.38 24.87
CA ALA A 131 -12.73 -8.09 24.38
C ALA A 131 -13.14 -6.94 25.32
N ARG A 132 -12.15 -6.16 25.78
CA ARG A 132 -12.34 -5.08 26.76
C ARG A 132 -11.62 -3.81 26.34
N PHE A 133 -12.22 -2.67 26.62
CA PHE A 133 -11.52 -1.39 26.65
C PHE A 133 -10.66 -1.28 27.92
N GLU A 134 -9.74 -0.34 27.95
CA GLU A 134 -8.84 -0.10 29.09
C GLU A 134 -9.58 0.27 30.39
N ASP A 135 -10.80 0.82 30.31
CA ASP A 135 -11.64 1.12 31.46
C ASP A 135 -12.41 -0.11 31.99
N GLY A 136 -12.15 -1.29 31.42
CA GLY A 136 -12.76 -2.57 31.81
C GLY A 136 -14.13 -2.82 31.19
N LYS A 137 -14.68 -1.91 30.39
CA LYS A 137 -15.97 -2.15 29.71
C LYS A 137 -15.84 -3.16 28.57
N PRO A 138 -16.85 -4.03 28.34
CA PRO A 138 -16.88 -4.92 27.19
C PRO A 138 -16.95 -4.14 25.88
N VAL A 139 -16.22 -4.63 24.87
CA VAL A 139 -16.46 -4.22 23.47
C VAL A 139 -17.74 -4.88 22.98
N THR A 140 -18.64 -4.12 22.39
CA THR A 140 -19.97 -4.58 21.96
C THR A 140 -20.24 -4.30 20.49
N ALA A 141 -21.33 -4.89 19.96
CA ALA A 141 -21.81 -4.60 18.62
C ALA A 141 -22.18 -3.11 18.42
N GLU A 142 -22.59 -2.40 19.48
CA GLU A 142 -22.86 -0.96 19.41
C GLU A 142 -21.59 -0.16 19.13
N ASP A 143 -20.47 -0.51 19.76
CA ASP A 143 -19.17 0.14 19.49
C ASP A 143 -18.74 -0.03 18.04
N VAL A 144 -18.99 -1.21 17.45
CA VAL A 144 -18.69 -1.49 16.04
C VAL A 144 -19.57 -0.65 15.10
N ARG A 145 -20.88 -0.63 15.34
CA ARG A 145 -21.82 0.20 14.58
C ARG A 145 -21.46 1.69 14.68
N TYR A 146 -21.22 2.17 15.90
CA TYR A 146 -20.81 3.54 16.18
C TYR A 146 -19.51 3.90 15.47
N THR A 147 -18.50 3.02 15.53
CA THR A 147 -17.22 3.22 14.83
C THR A 147 -17.44 3.37 13.33
N PHE A 148 -18.20 2.47 12.72
CA PHE A 148 -18.51 2.54 11.29
C PHE A 148 -19.21 3.84 10.90
N GLU A 149 -20.22 4.26 11.66
CA GLU A 149 -20.92 5.53 11.46
C GLU A 149 -19.96 6.72 11.61
N LEU A 150 -19.10 6.70 12.62
CA LEU A 150 -18.13 7.76 12.86
C LEU A 150 -17.13 7.87 11.70
N MET A 151 -16.61 6.74 11.20
CA MET A 151 -15.71 6.70 10.04
C MET A 151 -16.38 7.24 8.77
N THR A 152 -17.63 6.87 8.52
CA THR A 152 -18.34 7.27 7.31
C THR A 152 -18.95 8.66 7.38
N THR A 153 -19.03 9.29 8.55
CA THR A 153 -19.65 10.62 8.71
C THR A 153 -18.72 11.73 9.18
N LYS A 154 -17.68 11.42 9.97
CA LYS A 154 -16.80 12.43 10.61
C LYS A 154 -15.30 12.23 10.34
N ALA A 155 -14.86 11.04 9.98
CA ALA A 155 -13.45 10.78 9.64
C ALA A 155 -13.07 11.34 8.26
N SER A 156 -11.82 11.10 7.89
CA SER A 156 -11.20 11.39 6.59
C SER A 156 -12.18 11.14 5.45
N PHE A 157 -12.15 12.02 4.45
CA PHE A 157 -13.03 11.88 3.30
C PHE A 157 -12.81 10.57 2.53
N SER A 158 -11.66 9.91 2.72
CA SER A 158 -11.33 8.61 2.12
C SER A 158 -12.19 7.43 2.60
N TYR A 159 -12.75 7.48 3.82
CA TYR A 159 -13.56 6.38 4.36
C TYR A 159 -14.93 6.24 3.69
N ARG A 160 -15.51 7.34 3.23
CA ARG A 160 -16.83 7.36 2.57
C ARG A 160 -16.86 6.53 1.28
N PRO A 161 -15.96 6.76 0.30
CA PRO A 161 -15.91 5.93 -0.90
C PRO A 161 -15.47 4.50 -0.60
N MET A 162 -14.59 4.28 0.39
CA MET A 162 -14.14 2.94 0.80
C MET A 162 -15.31 2.05 1.26
N PHE A 163 -16.24 2.60 2.04
CA PHE A 163 -17.39 1.86 2.56
C PHE A 163 -18.71 2.15 1.82
N ALA A 164 -18.65 2.76 0.63
CA ALA A 164 -19.83 3.20 -0.11
C ALA A 164 -20.77 2.05 -0.50
N ASP A 165 -20.26 0.83 -0.62
CA ASP A 165 -21.03 -0.37 -0.99
C ASP A 165 -21.72 -1.05 0.22
N VAL A 166 -21.52 -0.54 1.45
CA VAL A 166 -22.33 -0.96 2.60
C VAL A 166 -23.74 -0.38 2.46
N LYS A 167 -24.74 -1.25 2.49
CA LYS A 167 -26.17 -0.91 2.44
C LYS A 167 -26.73 -0.64 3.83
N GLN A 168 -26.40 -1.51 4.79
CA GLN A 168 -26.98 -1.48 6.13
C GLN A 168 -26.05 -2.15 7.14
N VAL A 169 -26.09 -1.66 8.37
CA VAL A 169 -25.47 -2.30 9.54
C VAL A 169 -26.57 -2.69 10.52
N THR A 170 -26.63 -3.97 10.89
CA THR A 170 -27.67 -4.54 11.75
C THR A 170 -27.03 -5.18 12.97
N ILE A 171 -27.44 -4.75 14.16
CA ILE A 171 -27.08 -5.40 15.42
C ILE A 171 -28.03 -6.56 15.64
N GLU A 172 -27.51 -7.78 15.63
CA GLU A 172 -28.28 -9.01 15.82
C GLU A 172 -28.19 -9.52 17.28
N GLY A 173 -27.30 -8.93 18.07
CA GLY A 173 -27.18 -9.15 19.51
C GLY A 173 -25.98 -8.38 20.10
N PRO A 174 -25.76 -8.41 21.42
CA PRO A 174 -24.69 -7.63 22.07
C PRO A 174 -23.27 -7.92 21.53
N LEU A 175 -23.05 -9.14 21.03
CA LEU A 175 -21.77 -9.61 20.48
C LEU A 175 -21.90 -10.05 19.01
N GLN A 176 -22.94 -9.62 18.30
CA GLN A 176 -23.19 -10.04 16.93
C GLN A 176 -23.68 -8.87 16.08
N ILE A 177 -22.96 -8.62 14.98
CA ILE A 177 -23.24 -7.53 14.06
C ILE A 177 -23.09 -7.99 12.61
N ARG A 178 -24.01 -7.54 11.76
CA ARG A 178 -24.06 -7.86 10.34
C ARG A 178 -23.98 -6.59 9.49
N PHE A 179 -23.19 -6.66 8.43
CA PHE A 179 -23.12 -5.65 7.39
C PHE A 179 -23.70 -6.23 6.11
N ASP A 180 -24.75 -5.59 5.58
CA ASP A 180 -25.34 -5.93 4.28
C ASP A 180 -24.74 -5.05 3.20
N PHE A 181 -24.45 -5.63 2.05
CA PHE A 181 -23.84 -4.94 0.91
C PHE A 181 -24.86 -4.63 -0.18
N LYS A 182 -24.58 -3.59 -0.97
CA LYS A 182 -25.40 -3.18 -2.12
C LYS A 182 -25.25 -4.15 -3.30
N ASN A 183 -24.07 -4.74 -3.44
CA ASN A 183 -23.66 -5.66 -4.48
C ASN A 183 -22.43 -6.47 -3.99
N ASN A 184 -21.97 -7.43 -4.77
CA ASN A 184 -20.81 -8.27 -4.47
C ASN A 184 -19.59 -7.98 -5.36
N LEU A 185 -19.52 -6.78 -5.96
CA LEU A 185 -18.45 -6.40 -6.89
C LEU A 185 -17.20 -5.90 -6.16
N ASN A 186 -17.33 -5.39 -4.93
CA ASN A 186 -16.19 -5.04 -4.09
C ASN A 186 -15.79 -6.24 -3.21
N ARG A 187 -14.91 -7.10 -3.73
CA ARG A 187 -14.46 -8.31 -3.02
C ARG A 187 -13.66 -8.03 -1.74
N MET A 188 -13.01 -6.86 -1.65
CA MET A 188 -12.23 -6.50 -0.46
C MET A 188 -13.08 -5.92 0.67
N LEU A 189 -14.32 -5.48 0.39
CA LEU A 189 -15.14 -4.74 1.36
C LEU A 189 -15.29 -5.46 2.71
N ALA A 190 -15.49 -6.78 2.71
CA ALA A 190 -15.61 -7.55 3.93
C ALA A 190 -14.30 -7.58 4.74
N LEU A 191 -13.15 -7.68 4.06
CA LEU A 191 -11.83 -7.63 4.72
C LEU A 191 -11.51 -6.21 5.21
N ASP A 192 -11.92 -5.19 4.47
CA ASP A 192 -11.76 -3.78 4.83
C ASP A 192 -12.58 -3.44 6.09
N ILE A 193 -13.83 -3.93 6.19
CA ILE A 193 -14.63 -3.82 7.40
C ILE A 193 -13.99 -4.62 8.54
N ALA A 194 -13.52 -5.84 8.27
CA ALA A 194 -12.83 -6.65 9.26
C ALA A 194 -11.52 -5.99 9.77
N SER A 195 -10.93 -5.08 9.00
CA SER A 195 -9.74 -4.33 9.39
C SER A 195 -10.05 -3.04 10.15
N LEU A 196 -11.33 -2.73 10.42
CA LEU A 196 -11.71 -1.55 11.21
C LEU A 196 -11.29 -1.69 12.67
N HIS A 197 -10.53 -0.72 13.15
CA HIS A 197 -10.14 -0.55 14.54
C HIS A 197 -11.31 0.01 15.37
N ILE A 198 -11.71 -0.72 16.42
CA ILE A 198 -12.96 -0.43 17.14
C ILE A 198 -12.76 0.64 18.20
N LEU A 199 -13.59 1.68 18.13
CA LEU A 199 -13.57 2.83 19.00
C LEU A 199 -14.66 2.74 20.10
N PRO A 200 -14.39 3.16 21.35
CA PRO A 200 -15.37 3.15 22.42
C PRO A 200 -16.44 4.23 22.21
N GLU A 201 -17.69 3.83 21.94
CA GLU A 201 -18.80 4.76 21.77
C GLU A 201 -18.95 5.67 22.99
N HIS A 202 -18.90 5.08 24.19
CA HIS A 202 -19.11 5.80 25.44
C HIS A 202 -18.08 6.89 25.70
N TRP A 203 -16.93 6.85 25.01
CA TRP A 203 -15.87 7.84 25.13
C TRP A 203 -15.94 8.87 24.00
N TRP A 204 -16.04 8.42 22.73
CA TRP A 204 -16.00 9.34 21.59
C TRP A 204 -17.27 10.16 21.40
N LYS A 205 -18.43 9.69 21.87
CA LYS A 205 -19.71 10.40 21.68
C LYS A 205 -19.77 11.79 22.32
N THR A 206 -18.88 12.09 23.27
CA THR A 206 -18.82 13.39 23.97
C THR A 206 -17.63 14.25 23.54
N ARG A 207 -16.87 13.83 22.52
CA ARG A 207 -15.60 14.46 22.13
C ARG A 207 -15.65 14.95 20.69
N ASP A 208 -14.81 15.94 20.40
CA ASP A 208 -14.70 16.51 19.07
C ASP A 208 -13.80 15.65 18.17
N PHE A 209 -14.37 14.57 17.65
CA PHE A 209 -13.65 13.67 16.75
C PHE A 209 -13.20 14.37 15.46
N ALA A 210 -14.05 15.23 14.88
CA ALA A 210 -13.84 15.81 13.55
C ALA A 210 -12.67 16.79 13.50
N ASN A 211 -12.37 17.47 14.61
CA ASN A 211 -11.20 18.34 14.75
C ASN A 211 -10.02 17.65 15.49
N GLY A 212 -10.01 16.31 15.52
CA GLY A 212 -8.89 15.51 15.98
C GLY A 212 -8.81 15.23 17.49
N GLY A 213 -9.75 15.73 18.30
CA GLY A 213 -9.79 15.45 19.75
C GLY A 213 -8.61 16.02 20.56
N GLY A 214 -7.74 16.83 19.94
CA GLY A 214 -6.58 17.44 20.58
C GLY A 214 -5.53 16.43 21.08
N PHE A 215 -4.95 16.72 22.25
CA PHE A 215 -3.86 15.93 22.85
C PHE A 215 -4.34 15.01 23.99
N GLU A 216 -5.64 14.86 24.20
CA GLU A 216 -6.19 13.95 25.21
C GLU A 216 -5.87 12.50 24.83
N PRO A 217 -5.18 11.72 25.70
CA PRO A 217 -4.94 10.30 25.47
C PRO A 217 -6.25 9.55 25.15
N PRO A 218 -6.37 8.92 23.97
CA PRO A 218 -7.56 8.17 23.62
C PRO A 218 -7.71 6.92 24.48
N LEU A 219 -8.94 6.59 24.85
CA LEU A 219 -9.26 5.32 25.50
C LEU A 219 -9.26 4.20 24.46
N GLY A 220 -8.36 3.21 24.61
CA GLY A 220 -8.18 2.10 23.69
C GLY A 220 -8.75 0.77 24.15
N ASN A 221 -8.51 -0.25 23.32
CA ASN A 221 -8.70 -1.68 23.61
C ASN A 221 -7.52 -2.54 23.12
N GLY A 222 -6.42 -1.88 22.74
CA GLY A 222 -5.22 -2.45 22.13
C GLY A 222 -4.15 -2.89 23.13
N PRO A 223 -3.04 -3.43 22.62
CA PRO A 223 -1.92 -3.93 23.43
C PRO A 223 -1.14 -2.83 24.15
N TYR A 224 -1.27 -1.57 23.73
CA TYR A 224 -0.66 -0.42 24.38
C TYR A 224 -1.70 0.66 24.68
N ARG A 225 -1.37 1.55 25.61
CA ARG A 225 -2.09 2.79 25.87
C ARG A 225 -1.15 3.99 25.86
N VAL A 226 -1.69 5.18 25.61
CA VAL A 226 -0.90 6.42 25.63
C VAL A 226 -0.57 6.78 27.08
N ALA A 227 0.69 6.66 27.45
CA ALA A 227 1.19 6.93 28.80
C ALA A 227 1.57 8.41 28.99
N LYS A 228 2.15 9.04 27.96
CA LYS A 228 2.58 10.44 28.03
C LYS A 228 2.55 11.10 26.66
N VAL A 229 2.15 12.37 26.64
CA VAL A 229 2.13 13.23 25.46
C VAL A 229 2.98 14.47 25.74
N ASP A 230 3.99 14.70 24.90
CA ASP A 230 4.66 15.99 24.78
C ASP A 230 4.23 16.59 23.44
N ALA A 231 3.31 17.56 23.52
CA ALA A 231 2.58 18.09 22.36
C ALA A 231 3.54 18.50 21.23
N GLY A 232 3.33 17.92 20.05
CA GLY A 232 4.15 18.16 18.87
C GLY A 232 5.55 17.53 18.88
N ARG A 233 6.00 16.91 19.98
CA ARG A 233 7.39 16.44 20.14
C ARG A 233 7.52 14.94 20.33
N SER A 234 6.74 14.33 21.23
CA SER A 234 6.80 12.88 21.44
C SER A 234 5.53 12.31 22.05
N VAL A 235 5.29 11.03 21.78
CA VAL A 235 4.25 10.23 22.43
C VAL A 235 4.88 8.95 22.98
N VAL A 236 4.63 8.68 24.24
CA VAL A 236 5.05 7.45 24.93
C VAL A 236 3.83 6.56 25.10
N PHE A 237 3.97 5.31 24.67
CA PHE A 237 3.00 4.25 24.82
C PHE A 237 3.52 3.22 25.81
N GLU A 238 2.64 2.72 26.68
CA GLU A 238 2.96 1.65 27.63
C GLU A 238 2.13 0.41 27.37
N ARG A 239 2.75 -0.76 27.51
CA ARG A 239 2.10 -2.04 27.25
C ARG A 239 1.07 -2.36 28.33
N VAL A 240 -0.13 -2.72 27.92
CA VAL A 240 -1.20 -3.18 28.81
C VAL A 240 -0.94 -4.65 29.18
N LYS A 241 -0.38 -4.89 30.37
CA LYS A 241 0.09 -6.23 30.80
C LYS A 241 -1.01 -7.28 30.87
N ASP A 242 -2.23 -6.85 31.14
CA ASP A 242 -3.46 -7.63 31.23
C ASP A 242 -4.36 -7.46 30.00
N TRP A 243 -3.80 -7.03 28.87
CA TRP A 243 -4.54 -6.91 27.61
C TRP A 243 -5.27 -8.21 27.28
N TRP A 244 -6.56 -8.08 26.97
CA TRP A 244 -7.49 -9.21 26.80
C TRP A 244 -7.09 -10.17 25.68
N GLY A 245 -6.38 -9.68 24.65
CA GLY A 245 -5.97 -10.43 23.46
C GLY A 245 -4.58 -11.07 23.55
N LYS A 246 -3.82 -10.86 24.63
CA LYS A 246 -2.38 -11.16 24.69
C LYS A 246 -2.01 -12.63 24.44
N ASP A 247 -2.90 -13.55 24.76
CA ASP A 247 -2.66 -15.00 24.67
C ASP A 247 -3.29 -15.64 23.40
N LEU A 248 -3.97 -14.84 22.57
CA LEU A 248 -4.57 -15.32 21.32
C LEU A 248 -3.48 -15.69 20.30
N PRO A 249 -3.70 -16.70 19.44
CA PRO A 249 -2.74 -17.07 18.41
C PRO A 249 -2.31 -15.91 17.51
N VAL A 250 -3.23 -15.03 17.14
CA VAL A 250 -2.97 -13.84 16.31
C VAL A 250 -2.06 -12.80 16.97
N SER A 251 -1.85 -12.87 18.28
CA SER A 251 -1.08 -11.88 19.05
C SER A 251 0.13 -12.48 19.76
N ARG A 252 0.23 -13.80 19.86
CA ARG A 252 1.36 -14.48 20.47
C ARG A 252 2.65 -14.15 19.69
N GLY A 253 3.68 -13.71 20.41
CA GLY A 253 4.96 -13.28 19.82
C GLY A 253 4.99 -11.84 19.27
N LEU A 254 3.87 -11.11 19.32
CA LEU A 254 3.79 -9.68 18.96
C LEU A 254 3.79 -8.78 20.20
N TYR A 255 4.08 -7.49 20.02
CA TYR A 255 3.96 -6.46 21.07
C TYR A 255 4.83 -6.78 22.29
N ASN A 256 6.14 -6.90 22.05
CA ASN A 256 7.08 -7.42 23.04
C ASN A 256 7.64 -6.33 23.97
N PHE A 257 7.70 -5.08 23.53
CA PHE A 257 8.24 -3.97 24.32
C PHE A 257 7.28 -3.50 25.40
N ASP A 258 7.78 -3.14 26.59
CA ASP A 258 6.96 -2.50 27.63
C ASP A 258 6.68 -1.03 27.35
N THR A 259 7.61 -0.36 26.68
CA THR A 259 7.49 1.07 26.35
C THR A 259 7.88 1.33 24.91
N LEU A 260 7.02 2.04 24.19
CA LEU A 260 7.29 2.53 22.84
C LEU A 260 7.27 4.05 22.86
N THR A 261 8.26 4.68 22.26
CA THR A 261 8.30 6.15 22.12
C THR A 261 8.38 6.53 20.66
N VAL A 262 7.51 7.43 20.23
CA VAL A 262 7.55 8.03 18.88
C VAL A 262 7.97 9.49 19.03
N ASN A 263 9.05 9.88 18.37
CA ASN A 263 9.63 11.23 18.42
C ASN A 263 9.40 11.94 17.08
N TYR A 264 8.88 13.16 17.14
CA TYR A 264 8.54 13.98 15.99
C TYR A 264 9.62 15.04 15.74
N TYR A 265 10.17 15.04 14.53
CA TYR A 265 11.24 15.93 14.12
C TYR A 265 10.83 16.73 12.89
N GLY A 266 11.13 18.02 12.89
CA GLY A 266 10.87 18.90 11.73
C GLY A 266 11.87 18.71 10.59
N ASP A 267 12.93 17.93 10.79
CA ASP A 267 14.00 17.75 9.81
C ASP A 267 14.61 16.34 9.92
N THR A 268 14.78 15.68 8.77
CA THR A 268 15.30 14.31 8.69
C THR A 268 16.79 14.20 9.00
N GLU A 269 17.57 15.25 8.76
CA GLU A 269 19.00 15.31 9.11
C GLU A 269 19.18 15.41 10.63
N ILE A 270 18.34 16.20 11.31
CA ILE A 270 18.32 16.26 12.77
C ILE A 270 18.02 14.88 13.36
N ALA A 271 16.98 14.19 12.86
CA ALA A 271 16.66 12.82 13.29
C ALA A 271 17.87 11.88 13.09
N ARG A 272 18.58 12.02 11.97
CA ARG A 272 19.77 11.21 11.66
C ARG A 272 20.92 11.44 12.64
N GLN A 273 21.21 12.69 12.97
CA GLN A 273 22.26 13.06 13.92
C GLN A 273 21.94 12.56 15.33
N LEU A 274 20.67 12.72 15.76
CA LEU A 274 20.21 12.26 17.07
C LEU A 274 20.25 10.73 17.21
N LEU A 275 19.90 9.98 16.16
CA LEU A 275 20.08 8.52 16.13
C LEU A 275 21.55 8.13 16.26
N GLN A 276 22.44 8.80 15.53
CA GLN A 276 23.90 8.55 15.61
C GLN A 276 24.47 8.86 17.00
N ALA A 277 23.89 9.85 17.69
CA ALA A 277 24.20 10.18 19.07
C ALA A 277 23.56 9.20 20.11
N GLY A 278 22.74 8.25 19.66
CA GLY A 278 22.08 7.26 20.52
C GLY A 278 20.88 7.81 21.30
N MET A 279 20.27 8.91 20.84
CA MET A 279 19.12 9.55 21.51
C MET A 279 17.81 8.78 21.34
N PHE A 280 17.72 7.94 20.31
CA PHE A 280 16.65 6.98 20.07
C PHE A 280 17.20 5.78 19.29
N ASP A 281 16.37 4.78 19.04
CA ASP A 281 16.81 3.45 18.64
C ASP A 281 16.56 3.09 17.18
N TYR A 282 15.62 3.73 16.50
CA TYR A 282 15.15 3.27 15.19
C TYR A 282 14.73 4.43 14.29
N ASN A 283 15.26 4.46 13.07
CA ASN A 283 14.87 5.40 12.02
C ASN A 283 14.63 4.68 10.69
N ARG A 284 13.52 5.01 10.02
CA ARG A 284 13.31 4.68 8.60
C ARG A 284 13.92 5.79 7.75
N GLU A 285 14.77 5.44 6.81
CA GLU A 285 15.47 6.41 5.96
C GLU A 285 14.84 6.47 4.57
N PHE A 286 14.40 7.66 4.18
CA PHE A 286 13.78 7.92 2.88
C PHE A 286 14.75 8.56 1.87
N SER A 287 15.91 9.06 2.32
CA SER A 287 16.93 9.65 1.44
C SER A 287 18.00 8.63 1.08
N SER A 288 18.19 8.36 -0.20
CA SER A 288 19.29 7.49 -0.66
C SER A 288 20.66 8.04 -0.27
N SER A 289 20.91 9.33 -0.44
CA SER A 289 22.15 9.98 0.01
C SER A 289 22.28 9.93 1.53
N GLY A 290 21.18 10.12 2.24
CA GLY A 290 21.15 9.99 3.69
C GLY A 290 21.50 8.60 4.18
N PHE A 291 20.93 7.57 3.56
CA PHE A 291 21.22 6.18 3.88
C PHE A 291 22.65 5.79 3.52
N VAL A 292 23.11 6.13 2.31
CA VAL A 292 24.42 5.69 1.81
C VAL A 292 25.56 6.42 2.51
N VAL A 293 25.45 7.74 2.69
CA VAL A 293 26.55 8.60 3.17
C VAL A 293 26.28 9.19 4.56
N GLY A 294 25.02 9.48 4.89
CA GLY A 294 24.67 10.24 6.10
C GLY A 294 24.85 9.50 7.43
N TYR A 295 25.11 8.19 7.41
CA TYR A 295 25.40 7.38 8.61
C TYR A 295 26.86 6.91 8.59
N SER A 296 27.66 7.41 9.51
CA SER A 296 29.09 7.09 9.61
C SER A 296 29.61 7.27 11.04
N GLY A 297 30.75 6.65 11.34
CA GLY A 297 31.45 6.82 12.61
C GLY A 297 31.37 5.60 13.53
N PRO A 298 31.91 5.70 14.76
CA PRO A 298 32.26 4.54 15.57
C PRO A 298 31.10 3.58 15.83
N ALA A 299 29.88 4.09 16.07
CA ALA A 299 28.71 3.25 16.34
C ALA A 299 28.27 2.44 15.10
N ILE A 300 28.47 2.97 13.88
CA ILE A 300 28.25 2.22 12.64
C ILE A 300 29.41 1.25 12.39
N ASP A 301 30.64 1.66 12.72
CA ASP A 301 31.85 0.88 12.45
C ASP A 301 31.93 -0.39 13.30
N ASP A 302 31.64 -0.28 14.60
CA ASP A 302 31.64 -1.40 15.55
C ASP A 302 30.30 -2.15 15.63
N GLY A 303 29.26 -1.63 14.98
CA GLY A 303 27.95 -2.25 14.84
C GLY A 303 26.96 -1.93 15.96
N ARG A 304 27.22 -0.99 16.87
CA ARG A 304 26.20 -0.48 17.81
C ARG A 304 24.98 0.11 17.11
N LEU A 305 25.14 0.65 15.91
CA LEU A 305 24.07 0.96 14.98
C LEU A 305 24.16 0.03 13.77
N GLN A 306 23.06 -0.62 13.45
CA GLN A 306 22.88 -1.46 12.28
C GLN A 306 22.22 -0.66 11.18
N LYS A 307 22.75 -0.74 9.96
CA LYS A 307 22.16 -0.16 8.76
C LYS A 307 21.76 -1.31 7.82
N ARG A 308 20.47 -1.46 7.53
CA ARG A 308 19.94 -2.60 6.75
C ARG A 308 18.80 -2.21 5.81
N ILE A 309 18.61 -3.03 4.78
CA ILE A 309 17.44 -2.97 3.90
C ILE A 309 16.60 -4.23 4.17
N LEU A 310 15.51 -4.06 4.92
CA LEU A 310 14.58 -5.14 5.29
C LEU A 310 13.38 -5.19 4.34
N ALA A 311 12.46 -6.14 4.53
CA ALA A 311 11.24 -6.28 3.72
C ALA A 311 11.50 -6.25 2.19
N ARG A 312 12.57 -6.92 1.75
CA ARG A 312 13.04 -6.86 0.35
C ARG A 312 12.05 -7.42 -0.66
N GLN A 313 11.11 -8.27 -0.24
CA GLN A 313 10.10 -8.85 -1.11
C GLN A 313 8.78 -8.06 -1.10
N ARG A 314 8.60 -7.12 -0.16
CA ARG A 314 7.37 -6.33 -0.02
C ARG A 314 7.06 -5.59 -1.34
N PRO A 315 5.86 -5.76 -1.91
CA PRO A 315 5.38 -4.95 -3.04
C PRO A 315 5.42 -3.45 -2.74
N VAL A 316 5.54 -2.64 -3.79
CA VAL A 316 5.55 -1.17 -3.68
C VAL A 316 4.53 -0.58 -4.64
N ALA A 317 4.05 0.64 -4.37
CA ALA A 317 3.25 1.37 -5.34
C ALA A 317 4.08 1.70 -6.58
N ALA A 318 3.42 1.69 -7.74
CA ALA A 318 4.05 2.18 -8.97
C ALA A 318 4.27 3.69 -8.88
N GLN A 319 5.38 4.18 -9.42
CA GLN A 319 5.69 5.61 -9.48
C GLN A 319 6.20 5.99 -10.85
N GLY A 320 5.70 7.10 -11.41
CA GLY A 320 6.17 7.56 -12.70
C GLY A 320 5.83 9.01 -13.01
N PHE A 321 6.43 9.50 -14.08
CA PHE A 321 6.03 10.76 -14.71
C PHE A 321 4.90 10.47 -15.69
N VAL A 322 3.67 10.84 -15.34
CA VAL A 322 2.50 10.60 -16.20
C VAL A 322 2.37 11.70 -17.24
N PHE A 323 1.90 11.30 -18.42
CA PHE A 323 1.48 12.22 -19.46
C PHE A 323 -0.02 12.49 -19.35
N ASN A 324 -0.43 13.76 -19.41
CA ASN A 324 -1.84 14.10 -19.56
C ASN A 324 -2.27 13.89 -21.01
N LEU A 325 -3.10 12.88 -21.27
CA LEU A 325 -3.49 12.49 -22.63
C LEU A 325 -4.52 13.44 -23.28
N ASP A 326 -5.06 14.41 -22.54
CA ASP A 326 -5.82 15.51 -23.15
C ASP A 326 -4.91 16.51 -23.87
N ASN A 327 -3.61 16.57 -23.52
CA ASN A 327 -2.64 17.35 -24.30
C ASN A 327 -2.40 16.68 -25.68
N PRO A 328 -2.63 17.39 -26.81
CA PRO A 328 -2.45 16.84 -28.15
C PRO A 328 -1.05 16.27 -28.43
N ILE A 329 0.01 16.82 -27.82
CA ILE A 329 1.39 16.34 -27.98
C ILE A 329 1.51 14.87 -27.55
N PHE A 330 0.82 14.49 -26.47
CA PHE A 330 0.96 13.17 -25.86
C PHE A 330 -0.05 12.14 -26.36
N LYS A 331 -0.90 12.48 -27.33
CA LYS A 331 -1.88 11.51 -27.88
C LYS A 331 -1.21 10.35 -28.61
N ASP A 332 -0.17 10.65 -29.39
CA ASP A 332 0.57 9.62 -30.12
C ASP A 332 1.49 8.82 -29.17
N ARG A 333 1.32 7.50 -29.16
CA ARG A 333 2.13 6.57 -28.36
C ARG A 333 3.62 6.70 -28.66
N ARG A 334 3.99 6.93 -29.93
CA ARG A 334 5.38 7.06 -30.37
C ARG A 334 6.05 8.30 -29.77
N VAL A 335 5.29 9.37 -29.54
CA VAL A 335 5.80 10.56 -28.83
C VAL A 335 6.10 10.19 -27.38
N ARG A 336 5.19 9.50 -26.68
CA ARG A 336 5.40 9.11 -25.27
C ARG A 336 6.56 8.12 -25.10
N GLU A 337 6.70 7.18 -26.02
CA GLU A 337 7.86 6.28 -26.11
C GLU A 337 9.16 7.06 -26.34
N ALA A 338 9.18 7.98 -27.30
CA ALA A 338 10.33 8.83 -27.58
C ALA A 338 10.76 9.65 -26.35
N LEU A 339 9.81 10.22 -25.61
CA LEU A 339 10.11 10.98 -24.39
C LEU A 339 10.63 10.08 -23.27
N SER A 340 10.16 8.83 -23.18
CA SER A 340 10.66 7.83 -22.24
C SER A 340 12.13 7.48 -22.47
N LEU A 341 12.57 7.38 -23.75
CA LEU A 341 13.97 7.13 -24.14
C LEU A 341 14.93 8.23 -23.67
N LEU A 342 14.41 9.44 -23.45
CA LEU A 342 15.21 10.63 -23.15
C LEU A 342 15.39 10.87 -21.64
N TRP A 343 14.79 10.05 -20.79
CA TRP A 343 15.03 10.10 -19.35
C TRP A 343 16.13 9.12 -18.93
N ASP A 344 17.35 9.64 -18.75
CA ASP A 344 18.54 8.85 -18.39
C ASP A 344 18.55 8.46 -16.90
N PHE A 345 17.74 7.47 -16.55
CA PHE A 345 17.69 6.91 -15.20
C PHE A 345 19.04 6.37 -14.74
N ASP A 346 19.78 5.64 -15.59
CA ASP A 346 21.02 5.00 -15.14
C ASP A 346 22.07 6.06 -14.73
N TRP A 347 22.13 7.20 -15.42
CA TRP A 347 22.97 8.32 -15.01
C TRP A 347 22.46 8.96 -13.72
N ILE A 348 21.14 9.23 -13.62
CA ILE A 348 20.53 9.82 -12.42
C ILE A 348 20.76 8.92 -11.21
N ASN A 349 20.49 7.63 -11.34
CA ASN A 349 20.65 6.67 -10.25
C ASN A 349 22.12 6.59 -9.83
N ARG A 350 23.07 6.55 -10.78
CA ARG A 350 24.50 6.51 -10.48
C ARG A 350 25.01 7.80 -9.83
N ARG A 351 24.68 8.96 -10.38
CA ARG A 351 25.27 10.26 -9.99
C ARG A 351 24.52 10.95 -8.86
N VAL A 352 23.20 10.87 -8.85
CA VAL A 352 22.34 11.57 -7.89
C VAL A 352 21.90 10.64 -6.77
N MET A 353 21.52 9.40 -7.09
CA MET A 353 20.92 8.48 -6.11
C MET A 353 21.87 7.40 -5.59
N ARG A 354 23.13 7.38 -6.04
CA ARG A 354 24.19 6.47 -5.59
C ARG A 354 23.88 4.98 -5.79
N ASN A 355 23.22 4.63 -6.90
CA ASN A 355 22.78 3.27 -7.26
C ASN A 355 21.87 2.61 -6.22
N PHE A 356 21.18 3.41 -5.41
CA PHE A 356 20.36 2.92 -4.32
C PHE A 356 19.05 2.28 -4.81
N TYR A 357 18.46 2.84 -5.87
CA TYR A 357 17.16 2.43 -6.36
C TYR A 357 17.23 1.44 -7.51
N VAL A 358 16.14 0.70 -7.69
CA VAL A 358 15.91 -0.21 -8.81
C VAL A 358 14.94 0.46 -9.77
N ARG A 359 15.20 0.34 -11.08
CA ARG A 359 14.29 0.86 -12.11
C ARG A 359 12.95 0.14 -12.03
N GLU A 360 11.87 0.90 -12.07
CA GLU A 360 10.53 0.34 -12.18
C GLU A 360 10.24 -0.13 -13.61
N GLN A 361 9.56 -1.27 -13.75
CA GLN A 361 9.20 -1.85 -15.04
C GLN A 361 7.74 -2.32 -15.11
N SER A 362 6.91 -2.02 -14.12
CA SER A 362 5.54 -2.55 -13.99
C SER A 362 4.68 -1.61 -13.16
N TYR A 363 3.37 -1.60 -13.44
CA TYR A 363 2.35 -0.94 -12.63
C TYR A 363 1.99 -1.72 -11.34
N PHE A 364 2.51 -2.95 -11.20
CA PHE A 364 2.40 -3.77 -9.98
C PHE A 364 3.79 -4.24 -9.48
N PRO A 365 4.72 -3.33 -9.15
CA PRO A 365 6.11 -3.70 -8.89
C PRO A 365 6.26 -4.69 -7.73
N LYS A 366 7.16 -5.67 -7.93
CA LYS A 366 7.51 -6.73 -6.95
C LYS A 366 6.32 -7.60 -6.52
N SER A 367 5.35 -7.79 -7.40
CA SER A 367 4.21 -8.68 -7.18
C SER A 367 4.12 -9.76 -8.27
N ASP A 368 3.29 -10.77 -8.01
CA ASP A 368 2.91 -11.80 -8.98
C ASP A 368 2.09 -11.24 -10.16
N MET A 369 1.58 -10.02 -10.06
CA MET A 369 0.83 -9.32 -11.11
C MET A 369 1.72 -8.59 -12.12
N ALA A 370 3.02 -8.46 -11.86
CA ALA A 370 3.94 -7.82 -12.79
C ALA A 370 4.15 -8.68 -14.05
N ALA A 371 3.92 -8.08 -15.23
CA ALA A 371 4.11 -8.73 -16.52
C ALA A 371 5.58 -8.68 -16.95
N THR A 372 6.41 -9.56 -16.38
CA THR A 372 7.87 -9.60 -16.64
C THR A 372 8.32 -10.70 -17.60
N GLU A 373 7.39 -11.50 -18.11
CA GLU A 373 7.63 -12.59 -19.06
C GLU A 373 6.65 -12.46 -20.23
N LEU A 374 6.84 -13.22 -21.33
CA LEU A 374 5.88 -13.28 -22.42
C LEU A 374 4.53 -13.82 -21.94
N PRO A 375 3.39 -13.43 -22.55
CA PRO A 375 2.08 -13.89 -22.11
C PRO A 375 1.97 -15.41 -22.23
N THR A 376 1.52 -16.05 -21.15
CA THR A 376 1.20 -17.47 -21.12
C THR A 376 0.00 -17.79 -22.04
N PRO A 377 -0.25 -19.07 -22.39
CA PRO A 377 -1.45 -19.44 -23.15
C PRO A 377 -2.77 -19.02 -22.48
N ALA A 378 -2.80 -18.88 -21.15
CA ALA A 378 -3.96 -18.40 -20.42
C ALA A 378 -4.14 -16.88 -20.56
N GLU A 379 -3.05 -16.10 -20.44
CA GLU A 379 -3.06 -14.65 -20.70
C GLU A 379 -3.42 -14.34 -22.15
N LEU A 380 -2.93 -15.13 -23.12
CA LEU A 380 -3.27 -14.94 -24.54
C LEU A 380 -4.77 -15.07 -24.79
N LYS A 381 -5.49 -15.97 -24.12
CA LYS A 381 -6.95 -16.05 -24.25
C LYS A 381 -7.65 -14.75 -23.86
N ILE A 382 -7.09 -14.00 -22.92
CA ILE A 382 -7.58 -12.68 -22.48
C ILE A 382 -7.18 -11.59 -23.48
N LEU A 383 -5.95 -11.65 -24.01
CA LEU A 383 -5.38 -10.59 -24.85
C LEU A 383 -5.79 -10.69 -26.32
N GLU A 384 -5.98 -11.88 -26.89
CA GLU A 384 -6.29 -12.07 -28.32
C GLU A 384 -7.54 -11.30 -28.79
N PRO A 385 -8.66 -11.22 -28.03
CA PRO A 385 -9.80 -10.38 -28.38
C PRO A 385 -9.47 -8.89 -28.51
N LEU A 386 -8.37 -8.42 -27.92
CA LEU A 386 -7.90 -7.04 -27.95
C LEU A 386 -6.89 -6.78 -29.09
N ARG A 387 -6.54 -7.79 -29.90
CA ARG A 387 -5.60 -7.63 -31.02
C ARG A 387 -6.10 -6.56 -32.00
N GLY A 388 -5.20 -5.65 -32.39
CA GLY A 388 -5.52 -4.49 -33.21
C GLY A 388 -6.11 -3.30 -32.43
N GLN A 389 -6.50 -3.48 -31.15
CA GLN A 389 -6.89 -2.39 -30.25
C GLN A 389 -5.74 -2.00 -29.30
N VAL A 390 -4.87 -2.96 -29.00
CA VAL A 390 -3.63 -2.76 -28.24
C VAL A 390 -2.42 -3.01 -29.14
N PRO A 391 -1.24 -2.48 -28.77
CA PRO A 391 -0.04 -2.66 -29.58
C PRO A 391 0.41 -4.11 -29.73
N ASP A 392 1.03 -4.46 -30.86
CA ASP A 392 1.46 -5.83 -31.15
C ASP A 392 2.55 -6.35 -30.20
N GLU A 393 3.33 -5.44 -29.60
CA GLU A 393 4.37 -5.79 -28.63
C GLU A 393 3.80 -6.44 -27.37
N VAL A 394 2.52 -6.15 -27.04
CA VAL A 394 1.77 -6.81 -25.96
C VAL A 394 1.76 -8.34 -26.13
N PHE A 395 1.85 -8.86 -27.35
CA PHE A 395 1.77 -10.30 -27.60
C PHE A 395 3.15 -10.96 -27.73
N THR A 396 4.17 -10.18 -28.08
CA THR A 396 5.42 -10.73 -28.66
C THR A 396 6.68 -10.32 -27.90
N THR A 397 6.62 -9.26 -27.09
CA THR A 397 7.81 -8.66 -26.51
C THR A 397 7.60 -8.33 -25.02
N VAL A 398 8.57 -8.70 -24.20
CA VAL A 398 8.62 -8.28 -22.80
C VAL A 398 9.03 -6.82 -22.73
N TYR A 399 8.21 -5.97 -22.11
CA TYR A 399 8.53 -4.56 -21.92
C TYR A 399 9.80 -4.41 -21.08
N GLN A 400 10.66 -3.47 -21.49
CA GLN A 400 11.82 -3.06 -20.71
C GLN A 400 11.90 -1.52 -20.74
N PRO A 401 12.00 -0.85 -19.58
CA PRO A 401 12.25 0.59 -19.58
C PRO A 401 13.60 0.89 -20.26
N PRO A 402 13.75 2.06 -20.91
CA PRO A 402 14.99 2.43 -21.58
C PRO A 402 16.20 2.32 -20.65
N LYS A 403 17.25 1.64 -21.15
CA LYS A 403 18.53 1.46 -20.46
C LYS A 403 19.64 2.21 -21.18
N THR A 404 20.49 2.89 -20.41
CA THR A 404 21.68 3.61 -20.88
C THR A 404 22.93 3.03 -20.21
N ASP A 405 24.11 3.50 -20.60
CA ASP A 405 25.38 3.14 -19.94
C ASP A 405 25.63 3.96 -18.65
N GLY A 406 24.74 4.90 -18.32
CA GLY A 406 24.84 5.83 -17.21
C GLY A 406 25.97 6.86 -17.35
N SER A 407 26.47 7.11 -18.56
CA SER A 407 27.48 8.14 -18.84
C SER A 407 26.90 9.55 -18.86
N GLY A 408 25.59 9.68 -19.14
CA GLY A 408 24.93 10.96 -19.41
C GLY A 408 24.99 11.35 -20.90
N TYR A 409 25.65 10.55 -21.73
CA TYR A 409 25.70 10.70 -23.18
C TYR A 409 24.78 9.66 -23.82
N ILE A 410 23.55 10.06 -24.16
CA ILE A 410 22.50 9.16 -24.66
C ILE A 410 22.18 9.37 -26.14
N ARG A 411 23.21 9.59 -26.97
CA ARG A 411 23.04 9.94 -28.39
C ARG A 411 22.28 8.87 -29.18
N ASP A 412 22.50 7.59 -28.85
CA ASP A 412 21.77 6.46 -29.43
C ASP A 412 20.26 6.57 -29.14
N LYS A 413 19.88 6.89 -27.90
CA LYS A 413 18.49 7.09 -27.48
C LYS A 413 17.88 8.34 -28.11
N GLN A 414 18.65 9.41 -28.26
CA GLN A 414 18.22 10.61 -28.97
C GLN A 414 17.90 10.35 -30.44
N LEU A 415 18.71 9.54 -31.12
CA LEU A 415 18.45 9.16 -32.52
C LEU A 415 17.20 8.29 -32.65
N GLN A 416 17.00 7.34 -31.72
CA GLN A 416 15.78 6.53 -31.66
C GLN A 416 14.54 7.40 -31.40
N ALA A 417 14.62 8.31 -30.43
CA ALA A 417 13.55 9.25 -30.13
C ALA A 417 13.22 10.15 -31.33
N LEU A 418 14.23 10.74 -31.99
CA LEU A 418 14.03 11.57 -33.19
C LEU A 418 13.38 10.79 -34.34
N LYS A 419 13.69 9.50 -34.51
CA LYS A 419 13.04 8.64 -35.51
C LYS A 419 11.55 8.48 -35.20
N LEU A 420 11.21 8.10 -33.97
CA LEU A 420 9.81 7.95 -33.52
C LEU A 420 9.03 9.26 -33.64
N LEU A 421 9.67 10.37 -33.27
CA LEU A 421 9.10 11.72 -33.37
C LEU A 421 8.84 12.12 -34.82
N ALA A 422 9.77 11.83 -35.74
CA ALA A 422 9.60 12.08 -37.17
C ALA A 422 8.45 11.25 -37.76
N GLU A 423 8.31 9.99 -37.38
CA GLU A 423 7.18 9.14 -37.77
C GLU A 423 5.84 9.65 -37.22
N ALA A 424 5.87 10.37 -36.09
CA ALA A 424 4.75 11.08 -35.49
C ALA A 424 4.54 12.52 -36.02
N GLY A 425 5.29 12.93 -37.05
CA GLY A 425 5.12 14.23 -37.73
C GLY A 425 5.87 15.41 -37.10
N TRP A 426 6.86 15.13 -36.24
CA TRP A 426 7.70 16.14 -35.61
C TRP A 426 9.08 16.19 -36.27
N HIS A 427 9.47 17.37 -36.77
CA HIS A 427 10.70 17.53 -37.55
C HIS A 427 11.58 18.67 -37.02
N PRO A 428 12.92 18.55 -37.11
CA PRO A 428 13.82 19.64 -36.75
C PRO A 428 13.69 20.85 -37.70
N LYS A 429 13.49 22.04 -37.14
CA LYS A 429 13.50 23.33 -37.86
C LYS A 429 14.02 24.43 -36.93
N ASN A 430 15.05 25.16 -37.37
CA ASN A 430 15.64 26.28 -36.62
C ASN A 430 15.99 25.94 -35.15
N ASN A 431 16.69 24.83 -34.93
CA ASN A 431 17.06 24.30 -33.60
C ASN A 431 15.88 23.96 -32.67
N LYS A 432 14.67 23.83 -33.21
CA LYS A 432 13.48 23.37 -32.50
C LYS A 432 12.91 22.15 -33.20
N LEU A 433 12.22 21.31 -32.44
CA LEU A 433 11.38 20.27 -33.00
C LEU A 433 9.98 20.85 -33.20
N VAL A 434 9.46 20.81 -34.43
CA VAL A 434 8.18 21.42 -34.80
C VAL A 434 7.24 20.42 -35.45
N ASN A 435 5.93 20.61 -35.31
CA ASN A 435 4.92 19.85 -36.04
C ASN A 435 4.77 20.34 -37.49
N ALA A 436 3.82 19.76 -38.23
CA ALA A 436 3.51 20.15 -39.62
C ALA A 436 3.06 21.63 -39.76
N ALA A 437 2.45 22.22 -38.72
CA ALA A 437 2.07 23.64 -38.69
C ALA A 437 3.25 24.57 -38.35
N GLY A 438 4.42 24.02 -38.02
CA GLY A 438 5.60 24.79 -37.60
C GLY A 438 5.57 25.19 -36.12
N GLU A 439 4.63 24.67 -35.34
CA GLU A 439 4.53 24.94 -33.90
C GLU A 439 5.59 24.10 -33.15
N PRO A 440 6.35 24.69 -32.23
CA PRO A 440 7.38 23.98 -31.49
C PRO A 440 6.80 23.00 -30.46
N MET A 441 7.49 21.89 -30.22
CA MET A 441 7.15 20.97 -29.12
C MET A 441 7.55 21.61 -27.79
N VAL A 442 6.56 22.13 -27.07
CA VAL A 442 6.70 22.75 -25.76
C VAL A 442 5.66 22.16 -24.82
N PHE A 443 6.08 21.72 -23.64
CA PHE A 443 5.19 21.25 -22.58
C PHE A 443 5.80 21.51 -21.20
N SER A 444 4.98 21.41 -20.16
CA SER A 444 5.35 21.69 -18.78
C SER A 444 5.48 20.43 -17.91
N PHE A 445 6.26 20.54 -16.84
CA PHE A 445 6.25 19.59 -15.73
C PHE A 445 5.88 20.35 -14.46
N LEU A 446 4.78 19.95 -13.82
CA LEU A 446 4.26 20.61 -12.63
C LEU A 446 4.70 19.84 -11.37
N ASP A 447 5.38 20.52 -10.46
CA ASP A 447 5.83 19.95 -9.17
C ASP A 447 5.26 20.76 -8.00
N GLY A 448 4.43 20.10 -7.20
CA GLY A 448 3.88 20.63 -5.94
C GLY A 448 4.45 19.97 -4.68
N GLN A 449 5.32 18.96 -4.81
CA GLN A 449 5.89 18.22 -3.67
C GLN A 449 7.32 18.67 -3.37
N GLY A 450 8.06 19.12 -4.37
CA GLY A 450 9.47 19.48 -4.25
C GLY A 450 10.39 18.24 -4.25
N GLY A 451 11.69 18.47 -4.52
CA GLY A 451 12.71 17.42 -4.50
C GLY A 451 12.84 16.59 -5.79
N PHE A 452 11.98 16.85 -6.80
CA PHE A 452 12.06 16.26 -8.13
C PHE A 452 12.86 17.11 -9.13
N ASP A 453 13.20 18.34 -8.80
CA ASP A 453 14.06 19.23 -9.59
C ASP A 453 15.39 18.55 -10.00
N ARG A 454 16.03 17.86 -9.06
CA ARG A 454 17.26 17.08 -9.31
C ARG A 454 17.09 15.95 -10.35
N LEU A 455 15.86 15.53 -10.63
CA LEU A 455 15.52 14.47 -11.60
C LEU A 455 15.04 15.04 -12.92
N ILE A 456 14.28 16.13 -12.87
CA ILE A 456 13.66 16.77 -14.03
C ILE A 456 14.61 17.73 -14.75
N LEU A 457 15.51 18.42 -14.05
CA LEU A 457 16.47 19.32 -14.70
C LEU A 457 17.42 18.60 -15.68
N PRO A 458 17.98 17.42 -15.36
CA PRO A 458 18.72 16.61 -16.34
C PRO A 458 17.85 16.18 -17.53
N PHE A 459 16.58 15.84 -17.29
CA PHE A 459 15.63 15.48 -18.35
C PHE A 459 15.37 16.66 -19.29
N LYS A 460 15.07 17.84 -18.73
CA LYS A 460 14.90 19.11 -19.47
C LYS A 460 16.11 19.40 -20.36
N ARG A 461 17.32 19.25 -19.84
CA ARG A 461 18.56 19.44 -20.62
C ARG A 461 18.64 18.46 -21.79
N THR A 462 18.29 17.21 -21.57
CA THR A 462 18.32 16.16 -22.60
C THR A 462 17.31 16.40 -23.72
N LEU A 463 16.09 16.84 -23.37
CA LEU A 463 15.07 17.25 -24.31
C LEU A 463 15.51 18.45 -25.17
N ALA A 464 16.11 19.47 -24.54
CA ALA A 464 16.59 20.66 -25.23
C ALA A 464 17.66 20.36 -26.29
N GLN A 465 18.48 19.32 -26.10
CA GLN A 465 19.50 18.90 -27.07
C GLN A 465 18.93 18.42 -28.41
N ILE A 466 17.66 18.01 -28.44
CA ILE A 466 16.97 17.61 -29.67
C ILE A 466 15.85 18.59 -30.07
N GLY A 467 15.84 19.79 -29.47
CA GLY A 467 14.94 20.88 -29.83
C GLY A 467 13.56 20.84 -29.16
N ILE A 468 13.38 20.05 -28.09
CA ILE A 468 12.14 20.00 -27.30
C ILE A 468 12.29 20.90 -26.06
N THR A 469 11.29 21.74 -25.77
CA THR A 469 11.30 22.60 -24.59
C THR A 469 10.44 22.00 -23.47
N LEU A 470 11.02 21.83 -22.29
CA LEU A 470 10.32 21.46 -21.06
C LEU A 470 10.33 22.62 -20.06
N ASP A 471 9.16 23.10 -19.67
CA ASP A 471 9.00 24.13 -18.64
C ASP A 471 8.75 23.50 -17.27
N PHE A 472 9.71 23.63 -16.35
CA PHE A 472 9.59 23.09 -15.00
C PHE A 472 8.94 24.15 -14.10
N LEU A 473 7.74 23.85 -13.60
CA LEU A 473 6.91 24.75 -12.82
C LEU A 473 6.79 24.23 -11.39
N ARG A 474 7.41 24.93 -10.44
CA ARG A 474 7.26 24.64 -9.01
C ARG A 474 6.21 25.58 -8.41
N ILE A 475 5.20 25.01 -7.76
CA ILE A 475 4.10 25.75 -7.15
C ILE A 475 3.80 25.25 -5.73
N ASP A 476 3.03 26.03 -4.97
CA ASP A 476 2.59 25.61 -3.64
C ASP A 476 1.51 24.51 -3.70
N SER A 477 1.33 23.79 -2.58
CA SER A 477 0.44 22.63 -2.49
C SER A 477 -1.03 22.97 -2.81
N ALA A 478 -1.50 24.16 -2.45
CA ALA A 478 -2.89 24.56 -2.68
C ALA A 478 -3.12 24.81 -4.18
N GLN A 479 -2.21 25.54 -4.84
CA GLN A 479 -2.24 25.69 -6.30
C GLN A 479 -2.11 24.34 -7.01
N TYR A 480 -1.25 23.44 -6.52
CA TYR A 480 -1.04 22.13 -7.12
C TYR A 480 -2.31 21.29 -7.11
N ILE A 481 -3.00 21.23 -5.96
CA ILE A 481 -4.26 20.49 -5.84
C ILE A 481 -5.33 21.08 -6.78
N ASN A 482 -5.43 22.41 -6.87
CA ASN A 482 -6.39 23.06 -7.76
C ASN A 482 -6.13 22.69 -9.24
N ARG A 483 -4.88 22.76 -9.70
CA ARG A 483 -4.50 22.36 -11.06
C ARG A 483 -4.69 20.87 -11.30
N LEU A 484 -4.37 20.02 -10.33
CA LEU A 484 -4.59 18.57 -10.41
C LEU A 484 -6.07 18.21 -10.59
N ASN A 485 -6.95 18.88 -9.84
CA ASN A 485 -8.40 18.71 -9.92
C ASN A 485 -8.99 19.19 -11.24
N ALA A 486 -8.42 20.27 -11.80
CA ALA A 486 -8.80 20.81 -13.11
C ALA A 486 -8.18 20.05 -14.30
N ARG A 487 -7.32 19.03 -14.05
CA ARG A 487 -6.50 18.36 -15.07
C ARG A 487 -5.61 19.33 -15.86
N ASP A 488 -5.22 20.44 -15.24
CA ASP A 488 -4.44 21.51 -15.84
C ASP A 488 -2.94 21.29 -15.58
N TYR A 489 -2.36 20.36 -16.34
CA TYR A 489 -0.93 20.03 -16.34
C TYR A 489 -0.60 19.20 -17.58
N ASP A 490 0.64 19.27 -18.04
CA ASP A 490 1.11 18.40 -19.13
C ASP A 490 1.73 17.11 -18.57
N MET A 491 2.66 17.25 -17.63
CA MET A 491 3.27 16.13 -16.90
C MET A 491 3.35 16.43 -15.41
N ILE A 492 3.19 15.36 -14.62
CA ILE A 492 3.40 15.36 -13.16
C ILE A 492 4.04 14.05 -12.72
N VAL A 493 4.58 14.02 -11.50
CA VAL A 493 4.90 12.76 -10.82
C VAL A 493 3.69 12.25 -10.04
N VAL A 494 3.45 10.94 -10.10
CA VAL A 494 2.44 10.27 -9.29
C VAL A 494 2.98 8.98 -8.70
N SER A 495 2.49 8.65 -7.51
CA SER A 495 2.41 7.27 -7.04
C SER A 495 1.01 6.73 -7.33
N LEU A 496 0.90 5.48 -7.72
CA LEU A 496 -0.35 4.82 -8.06
C LEU A 496 -0.53 3.58 -7.16
N PRO A 497 -1.46 3.62 -6.19
CA PRO A 497 -2.34 4.73 -5.78
C PRO A 497 -1.62 5.92 -5.13
N LYS A 498 -2.31 7.07 -5.06
CA LYS A 498 -1.79 8.35 -4.54
C LYS A 498 -1.20 8.26 -3.11
N ASN A 499 -1.73 7.37 -2.28
CA ASN A 499 -1.25 7.16 -0.91
C ASN A 499 0.09 6.40 -0.83
N GLY A 500 0.63 5.93 -1.97
CA GLY A 500 1.91 5.21 -2.02
C GLY A 500 1.87 3.77 -1.50
N ASN A 501 0.68 3.27 -1.13
CA ASN A 501 0.53 1.87 -0.72
C ASN A 501 0.53 0.95 -1.94
N PRO A 502 1.17 -0.23 -1.88
CA PRO A 502 1.14 -1.18 -2.97
C PRO A 502 -0.27 -1.72 -3.22
N ILE A 503 -0.55 -2.01 -4.49
CA ILE A 503 -1.73 -2.80 -4.89
C ILE A 503 -1.36 -4.27 -4.74
N ILE A 504 -1.98 -4.98 -3.79
CA ILE A 504 -1.68 -6.39 -3.47
C ILE A 504 -2.82 -7.33 -3.89
N SER A 505 -4.06 -6.83 -3.90
CA SER A 505 -5.25 -7.55 -4.32
C SER A 505 -6.20 -6.59 -5.05
N PRO A 506 -5.93 -6.27 -6.32
CA PRO A 506 -6.68 -5.24 -7.02
C PRO A 506 -8.16 -5.58 -7.17
N GLY A 507 -8.97 -4.53 -7.19
CA GLY A 507 -10.42 -4.57 -7.41
C GLY A 507 -10.92 -3.29 -8.07
N ARG A 508 -12.06 -2.77 -7.60
CA ARG A 508 -12.77 -1.64 -8.22
C ARG A 508 -11.98 -0.34 -8.19
N GLU A 509 -11.03 -0.19 -7.28
CA GLU A 509 -10.16 0.99 -7.22
C GLU A 509 -9.35 1.19 -8.51
N LEU A 510 -9.15 0.13 -9.32
CA LEU A 510 -8.52 0.26 -10.63
C LEU A 510 -9.31 1.15 -11.60
N TYR A 511 -10.64 1.23 -11.50
CA TYR A 511 -11.42 2.19 -12.31
C TYR A 511 -11.04 3.63 -11.99
N ASN A 512 -10.79 3.95 -10.72
CA ASN A 512 -10.37 5.27 -10.28
C ASN A 512 -8.92 5.59 -10.68
N LEU A 513 -8.09 4.58 -10.95
CA LEU A 513 -6.69 4.75 -11.36
C LEU A 513 -6.53 4.82 -12.89
N TYR A 514 -7.26 3.98 -13.62
CA TYR A 514 -7.00 3.73 -15.05
C TYR A 514 -8.26 3.74 -15.94
N GLY A 515 -9.46 3.64 -15.35
CA GLY A 515 -10.71 3.51 -16.11
C GLY A 515 -11.11 4.80 -16.83
N SER A 516 -11.72 4.67 -18.01
CA SER A 516 -12.09 5.80 -18.86
C SER A 516 -13.05 6.78 -18.21
N GLN A 517 -13.99 6.28 -17.40
CA GLN A 517 -14.99 7.11 -16.70
C GLN A 517 -14.32 8.10 -15.74
N SER A 518 -13.22 7.70 -15.09
CA SER A 518 -12.57 8.51 -14.06
C SER A 518 -11.65 9.59 -14.61
N ALA A 519 -11.43 9.65 -15.93
CA ALA A 519 -10.49 10.56 -16.57
C ALA A 519 -10.72 12.04 -16.19
N THR A 520 -11.99 12.47 -16.16
CA THR A 520 -12.39 13.87 -15.86
C THR A 520 -13.14 14.03 -14.55
N GLU A 521 -13.27 12.96 -13.75
CA GLU A 521 -13.92 13.05 -12.44
C GLU A 521 -13.02 13.84 -11.47
N VAL A 522 -13.61 14.83 -10.80
CA VAL A 522 -12.89 15.63 -9.80
C VAL A 522 -12.48 14.73 -8.64
N GLY A 523 -11.20 14.81 -8.24
CA GLY A 523 -10.64 13.98 -7.18
C GLY A 523 -10.16 12.59 -7.62
N SER A 524 -10.50 12.15 -8.83
CA SER A 524 -10.05 10.84 -9.35
C SER A 524 -8.52 10.73 -9.41
N SER A 525 -8.03 9.50 -9.26
CA SER A 525 -6.60 9.18 -9.33
C SER A 525 -6.08 8.89 -10.74
N ASN A 526 -6.94 8.92 -11.77
CA ASN A 526 -6.57 8.83 -13.17
C ASN A 526 -5.92 10.14 -13.65
N ALA A 527 -4.68 10.35 -13.21
CA ALA A 527 -3.87 11.50 -13.56
C ALA A 527 -3.37 11.49 -15.02
N MET A 528 -3.50 10.36 -15.71
CA MET A 528 -3.18 10.26 -17.14
C MET A 528 -4.32 10.81 -18.01
N VAL A 529 -5.51 11.00 -17.42
CA VAL A 529 -6.74 11.30 -18.17
C VAL A 529 -7.00 10.21 -19.22
N LEU A 530 -6.66 8.97 -18.85
CA LEU A 530 -6.70 7.80 -19.71
C LEU A 530 -8.14 7.45 -20.05
N ARG A 531 -8.41 7.28 -21.35
CA ARG A 531 -9.65 6.76 -21.89
C ARG A 531 -9.31 5.69 -22.93
N ASN A 532 -9.38 4.42 -22.53
CA ASN A 532 -9.02 3.29 -23.39
C ASN A 532 -9.98 2.10 -23.14
N PRO A 533 -10.86 1.76 -24.09
CA PRO A 533 -11.80 0.64 -23.95
C PRO A 533 -11.15 -0.73 -23.71
N ALA A 534 -9.93 -0.96 -24.22
CA ALA A 534 -9.21 -2.20 -23.98
C ALA A 534 -8.72 -2.27 -22.52
N VAL A 535 -8.32 -1.14 -21.93
CA VAL A 535 -7.99 -1.04 -20.51
C VAL A 535 -9.24 -1.27 -19.66
N ASP A 536 -10.36 -0.66 -20.01
CA ASP A 536 -11.64 -0.86 -19.31
C ASP A 536 -12.06 -2.33 -19.32
N THR A 537 -11.96 -3.01 -20.48
CA THR A 537 -12.28 -4.44 -20.63
C THR A 537 -11.43 -5.32 -19.71
N LEU A 538 -10.14 -5.00 -19.57
CA LEU A 538 -9.24 -5.74 -18.68
C LEU A 538 -9.55 -5.49 -17.21
N ILE A 539 -9.93 -4.26 -16.84
CA ILE A 539 -10.39 -3.93 -15.49
C ILE A 539 -11.69 -4.67 -15.19
N ASP A 540 -12.66 -4.71 -16.11
CA ASP A 540 -13.93 -5.42 -15.95
C ASP A 540 -13.70 -6.92 -15.68
N GLY A 541 -12.81 -7.55 -16.47
CA GLY A 541 -12.43 -8.94 -16.29
C GLY A 541 -11.74 -9.20 -14.94
N LEU A 542 -10.83 -8.32 -14.53
CA LEU A 542 -10.14 -8.38 -13.24
C LEU A 542 -11.14 -8.26 -12.08
N VAL A 543 -12.00 -7.24 -12.10
CA VAL A 543 -13.02 -7.00 -11.08
C VAL A 543 -14.05 -8.13 -11.04
N SER A 544 -14.25 -8.85 -12.14
CA SER A 544 -15.16 -10.00 -12.21
C SER A 544 -14.51 -11.34 -11.82
N ALA A 545 -13.19 -11.41 -11.65
CA ALA A 545 -12.45 -12.67 -11.43
C ALA A 545 -12.77 -13.36 -10.09
N ASN A 546 -13.27 -14.60 -10.10
CA ASN A 546 -13.69 -15.30 -8.87
C ASN A 546 -12.55 -16.04 -8.14
N THR A 547 -11.34 -16.03 -8.68
CA THR A 547 -10.17 -16.64 -8.05
C THR A 547 -8.98 -15.70 -8.11
N ARG A 548 -8.02 -15.86 -7.18
CA ARG A 548 -6.76 -15.12 -7.22
C ARG A 548 -6.01 -15.34 -8.53
N ASN A 549 -5.99 -16.58 -9.03
CA ASN A 549 -5.30 -16.91 -10.27
C ASN A 549 -5.89 -16.17 -11.46
N ASP A 550 -7.22 -16.15 -11.60
CA ASP A 550 -7.88 -15.41 -12.69
C ASP A 550 -7.60 -13.91 -12.57
N MET A 551 -7.66 -13.35 -11.35
CA MET A 551 -7.32 -11.94 -11.12
C MET A 551 -5.89 -11.63 -11.57
N VAL A 552 -4.92 -12.47 -11.19
CA VAL A 552 -3.51 -12.28 -11.57
C VAL A 552 -3.31 -12.36 -13.08
N LEU A 553 -4.03 -13.23 -13.79
CA LEU A 553 -3.99 -13.30 -15.25
C LEU A 553 -4.48 -11.99 -15.90
N TYR A 554 -5.61 -11.45 -15.44
CA TYR A 554 -6.11 -10.15 -15.91
C TYR A 554 -5.17 -9.00 -15.50
N ALA A 555 -4.60 -9.04 -14.30
CA ALA A 555 -3.68 -8.01 -13.83
C ALA A 555 -2.39 -7.97 -14.67
N ARG A 556 -1.83 -9.12 -15.04
CA ARG A 556 -0.68 -9.19 -15.96
C ARG A 556 -1.04 -8.71 -17.37
N ALA A 557 -2.23 -9.07 -17.88
CA ALA A 557 -2.72 -8.57 -19.16
C ALA A 557 -2.86 -7.03 -19.14
N LEU A 558 -3.44 -6.48 -18.06
CA LEU A 558 -3.57 -5.04 -17.84
C LEU A 558 -2.21 -4.34 -17.74
N ASP A 559 -1.29 -4.86 -16.91
CA ASP A 559 0.05 -4.32 -16.75
C ASP A 559 0.77 -4.20 -18.09
N ARG A 560 0.68 -5.26 -18.91
CA ARG A 560 1.30 -5.32 -20.23
C ARG A 560 0.74 -4.27 -21.20
N VAL A 561 -0.57 -4.09 -21.21
CA VAL A 561 -1.23 -3.06 -22.04
C VAL A 561 -0.86 -1.66 -21.58
N LEU A 562 -0.78 -1.43 -20.26
CA LEU A 562 -0.37 -0.13 -19.71
C LEU A 562 1.12 0.17 -19.99
N GLN A 563 2.00 -0.81 -19.80
CA GLN A 563 3.45 -0.72 -20.12
C GLN A 563 3.66 -0.30 -21.58
N TRP A 564 3.10 -1.07 -22.52
CA TRP A 564 3.22 -0.80 -23.95
C TRP A 564 2.40 0.39 -24.42
N GLY A 565 1.50 0.90 -23.59
CA GLY A 565 0.79 2.17 -23.78
C GLY A 565 1.66 3.40 -23.52
N TYR A 566 2.81 3.27 -22.83
CA TYR A 566 3.69 4.40 -22.47
C TYR A 566 2.93 5.57 -21.81
N TYR A 567 1.97 5.29 -20.94
CA TYR A 567 1.17 6.35 -20.28
C TYR A 567 1.92 7.07 -19.15
N MET A 568 3.00 6.46 -18.66
CA MET A 568 3.97 7.09 -17.76
C MET A 568 5.39 6.71 -18.15
N ILE A 569 6.37 7.54 -17.75
CA ILE A 569 7.77 7.17 -17.67
C ILE A 569 8.00 6.53 -16.29
N PRO A 570 8.15 5.19 -16.16
CA PRO A 570 8.31 4.55 -14.86
C PRO A 570 9.58 5.05 -14.18
N ASN A 571 9.47 5.42 -12.91
CA ASN A 571 10.58 5.92 -12.10
C ASN A 571 11.35 4.72 -11.51
N TYR A 572 11.24 4.53 -10.19
CA TYR A 572 12.09 3.63 -9.43
C TYR A 572 11.50 3.33 -8.06
N TYR A 573 12.05 2.29 -7.41
CA TYR A 573 11.73 1.94 -6.03
C TYR A 573 12.96 1.48 -5.26
N SER A 574 12.88 1.50 -3.93
CA SER A 574 13.95 0.99 -3.06
C SER A 574 13.95 -0.54 -3.03
N LYS A 575 15.13 -1.18 -2.96
CA LYS A 575 15.28 -2.64 -2.88
C LYS A 575 14.46 -3.28 -1.75
N GLY A 576 14.19 -2.52 -0.69
CA GLY A 576 13.31 -2.85 0.42
C GLY A 576 13.12 -1.62 1.30
N THR A 577 12.87 -1.80 2.59
CA THR A 577 12.74 -0.72 3.57
C THR A 577 14.11 -0.40 4.18
N PRO A 578 14.68 0.80 3.94
CA PRO A 578 15.98 1.18 4.47
C PRO A 578 15.84 1.64 5.92
N LEU A 579 16.56 1.00 6.83
CA LEU A 579 16.46 1.20 8.27
C LEU A 579 17.84 1.37 8.89
N VAL A 580 17.92 2.26 9.88
CA VAL A 580 19.06 2.34 10.80
C VAL A 580 18.55 2.19 12.23
N PHE A 581 19.13 1.27 12.99
CA PHE A 581 18.64 0.95 14.33
C PHE A 581 19.74 0.50 15.29
N ALA A 582 19.52 0.69 16.59
CA ALA A 582 20.39 0.22 17.66
C ALA A 582 20.49 -1.30 17.69
N ASN A 583 21.72 -1.83 17.80
CA ASN A 583 21.99 -3.26 17.91
C ASN A 583 21.71 -3.77 19.33
N ARG A 584 20.46 -3.70 19.75
CA ARG A 584 19.99 -4.19 21.05
C ARG A 584 18.66 -4.93 20.96
N PHE A 585 18.25 -5.26 19.73
CA PHE A 585 16.99 -5.93 19.43
C PHE A 585 17.23 -7.28 18.76
N GLY A 586 16.41 -8.25 19.15
CA GLY A 586 16.23 -9.51 18.42
C GLY A 586 15.09 -9.39 17.42
N MET A 587 15.17 -10.20 16.36
CA MET A 587 14.15 -10.35 15.31
C MET A 587 13.83 -11.83 15.14
N PRO A 588 12.61 -12.17 14.68
CA PRO A 588 12.29 -13.55 14.30
C PRO A 588 13.20 -14.04 13.16
N ASP A 589 13.44 -15.36 13.12
CA ASP A 589 14.25 -15.98 12.06
C ASP A 589 13.57 -15.90 10.68
N VAL A 590 12.24 -15.90 10.67
CA VAL A 590 11.41 -15.67 9.49
C VAL A 590 10.81 -14.27 9.60
N ALA A 591 11.13 -13.40 8.64
CA ALA A 591 10.53 -12.09 8.55
C ALA A 591 9.18 -12.15 7.82
N PRO A 592 8.20 -11.29 8.15
CA PRO A 592 6.98 -11.18 7.36
C PRO A 592 7.28 -10.68 5.94
N THR A 593 6.55 -11.20 4.96
CA THR A 593 6.80 -10.91 3.53
C THR A 593 6.41 -9.48 3.17
N TYR A 594 5.31 -8.97 3.76
CA TYR A 594 4.69 -7.70 3.41
C TYR A 594 5.01 -6.55 4.37
N ASP A 595 5.83 -6.78 5.40
CA ASP A 595 6.17 -5.75 6.40
C ASP A 595 7.59 -5.88 6.96
N VAL A 596 8.07 -4.86 7.69
CA VAL A 596 9.30 -4.94 8.49
C VAL A 596 9.10 -5.83 9.72
N GLY A 597 7.86 -5.90 10.21
CA GLY A 597 7.50 -6.70 11.38
C GLY A 597 8.05 -6.11 12.67
N LEU A 598 8.08 -4.77 12.83
CA LEU A 598 8.65 -4.14 14.02
C LEU A 598 8.03 -4.67 15.33
N GLU A 599 6.74 -5.00 15.31
CA GLU A 599 6.02 -5.55 16.46
C GLU A 599 6.40 -6.98 16.82
N THR A 600 7.14 -7.66 15.93
CA THR A 600 7.70 -9.00 16.18
C THR A 600 9.06 -8.93 16.88
N TRP A 601 9.69 -7.76 16.94
CA TRP A 601 11.01 -7.59 17.55
C TRP A 601 10.92 -7.58 19.07
N TRP A 602 12.04 -7.82 19.74
CA TRP A 602 12.14 -7.75 21.20
C TRP A 602 13.49 -7.19 21.64
N GLN A 603 13.59 -6.71 22.88
CA GLN A 603 14.86 -6.26 23.43
C GLN A 603 15.73 -7.46 23.86
N ILE A 604 17.01 -7.47 23.46
CA ILE A 604 18.01 -8.43 23.95
C ILE A 604 19.04 -7.78 24.88
N SER A 605 19.16 -6.45 24.86
CA SER A 605 20.06 -5.70 25.73
C SER A 605 19.49 -4.33 26.09
N PRO A 606 19.70 -3.82 27.32
CA PRO A 606 19.34 -2.45 27.68
C PRO A 606 20.11 -1.40 26.88
N THR A 607 21.34 -1.70 26.44
CA THR A 607 22.21 -0.78 25.70
C THR A 607 22.61 -1.35 24.33
N PRO A 608 22.92 -0.49 23.33
CA PRO A 608 23.43 -0.92 22.04
C PRO A 608 24.72 -1.75 22.15
N LEU A 609 24.75 -2.90 21.49
CA LEU A 609 25.87 -3.84 21.49
C LEU A 609 26.74 -3.66 20.25
N THR A 610 28.05 -3.83 20.38
CA THR A 610 28.91 -4.08 19.21
C THR A 610 28.52 -5.40 18.52
N ASN A 611 28.93 -5.59 17.26
CA ASN A 611 28.70 -6.83 16.53
C ASN A 611 29.26 -8.06 17.27
N ALA A 612 30.43 -7.93 17.90
CA ALA A 612 31.05 -9.02 18.67
C ALA A 612 30.23 -9.37 19.92
N GLN A 613 29.75 -8.36 20.65
CA GLN A 613 28.90 -8.56 21.83
C GLN A 613 27.55 -9.18 21.47
N ALA A 614 26.90 -8.71 20.40
CA ALA A 614 25.65 -9.28 19.93
C ALA A 614 25.81 -10.74 19.48
N ALA A 615 26.90 -11.07 18.80
CA ALA A 615 27.19 -12.45 18.39
C ALA A 615 27.44 -13.37 19.60
N ALA A 616 28.20 -12.91 20.60
CA ALA A 616 28.43 -13.65 21.83
C ALA A 616 27.13 -13.89 22.63
N LEU A 617 26.23 -12.89 22.67
CA LEU A 617 24.97 -12.99 23.39
C LEU A 617 23.96 -13.92 22.70
N THR A 618 23.88 -13.87 21.37
CA THR A 618 22.83 -14.57 20.61
C THR A 618 23.28 -15.92 20.05
N GLY A 619 24.59 -16.17 20.00
CA GLY A 619 25.17 -17.32 19.28
C GLY A 619 25.02 -17.24 17.76
N LYS A 620 24.49 -16.13 17.23
CA LYS A 620 24.35 -15.89 15.78
C LYS A 620 25.55 -15.09 15.28
N PRO A 621 26.08 -15.38 14.07
CA PRO A 621 27.14 -14.56 13.51
C PRO A 621 26.65 -13.11 13.35
N ALA A 622 27.57 -12.16 13.47
CA ALA A 622 27.28 -10.77 13.10
C ALA A 622 26.78 -10.76 11.65
N ALA A 623 25.59 -10.18 11.40
CA ALA A 623 25.11 -10.17 10.03
C ALA A 623 26.04 -9.31 9.17
N ALA A 624 26.20 -9.72 7.92
CA ALA A 624 27.07 -9.02 6.98
C ALA A 624 26.65 -7.55 6.83
N LYS A 625 27.63 -6.67 6.59
CA LYS A 625 27.35 -5.30 6.13
C LYS A 625 26.69 -5.41 4.75
N GLU A 626 25.39 -5.16 4.68
CA GLU A 626 24.65 -5.05 3.44
C GLU A 626 24.60 -3.58 3.01
N TYR A 627 25.11 -3.25 1.82
CA TYR A 627 24.92 -1.94 1.19
C TYR A 627 24.25 -2.10 -0.18
#